data_AF-A0A4Q7P324-F1
#
_entry.id   AF-A0A4Q7P324-F1
#
_cell.length_a   1.000
_cell.length_b   1.000
_cell.length_c   1.000
_cell.angle_alpha   90.00
_cell.angle_beta   90.00
_cell.angle_gamma   90.00
#
_symmetry.space_group_name_H-M   'P 1'
#
loop_
_entity.id
_entity.type
_entity.pdbx_description
1 polymer ?
#
loop_
_entity_poly.entity_id
_entity_poly.type
_entity_poly.pdbx_seq_one_letter_code
_entity_poly.pdbx_strand_id
1 'polypeptide(L)' 'MVNKKLKKLLKRSNGQKTVYGLSKTLGVSPQAGEYVVKQKDLAKDFERIKKIADYMEVDIKDIIG' A
#
# COMPACT_ATOMS: atom_id res chain seq x y z
N MET A 1 -11.90 1.14 -6.50
CA MET A 1 -12.50 1.10 -5.14
C MET A 1 -11.34 1.23 -4.17
N VAL A 2 -11.34 2.22 -3.27
CA VAL A 2 -10.16 2.49 -2.42
C VAL A 2 -10.01 1.41 -1.36
N ASN A 3 -8.82 0.83 -1.22
CA ASN A 3 -8.46 -0.11 -0.18
C ASN A 3 -8.54 0.58 1.20
N LYS A 4 -9.66 0.36 1.89
CA LYS A 4 -9.94 0.96 3.20
C LYS A 4 -8.97 0.49 4.28
N LYS A 5 -8.44 -0.73 4.17
CA LYS A 5 -7.49 -1.30 5.15
C LYS A 5 -6.14 -0.62 5.05
N LEU A 6 -5.58 -0.50 3.85
CA LEU A 6 -4.32 0.21 3.62
C LEU A 6 -4.42 1.68 4.10
N LYS A 7 -5.55 2.35 3.82
CA LYS A 7 -5.80 3.70 4.33
C LYS A 7 -5.83 3.77 5.85
N LYS A 8 -6.38 2.76 6.54
CA LYS A 8 -6.41 2.67 8.00
C LYS A 8 -5.01 2.42 8.57
N LEU A 9 -4.20 1.58 7.93
CA LEU A 9 -2.81 1.33 8.31
C LEU A 9 -1.95 2.59 8.17
N LEU A 10 -2.09 3.32 7.07
CA LEU A 10 -1.42 4.61 6.88
C LEU A 10 -1.79 5.61 7.97
N LYS A 11 -3.08 5.70 8.35
CA LYS A 11 -3.51 6.54 9.48
C LYS A 11 -2.90 6.10 10.82
N ARG A 12 -2.80 4.80 11.07
CA ARG A 12 -2.17 4.24 12.29
C ARG A 12 -0.68 4.53 12.39
N SER A 13 0.00 4.72 11.26
CA SER A 13 1.43 5.05 11.25
C SER A 13 1.76 6.46 11.75
N ASN A 14 0.76 7.31 12.07
CA ASN A 14 0.96 8.69 12.51
C ASN A 14 1.91 9.51 11.60
N GLY A 15 1.87 9.26 10.29
CA GLY A 15 2.69 9.97 9.30
C GLY A 15 4.09 9.38 9.07
N GLN A 16 4.50 8.36 9.84
CA GLN A 16 5.77 7.65 9.61
C GLN A 16 5.75 6.87 8.29
N LYS A 17 4.59 6.37 7.87
CA LYS A 17 4.39 5.67 6.59
C LYS A 17 3.40 6.47 5.75
N THR A 18 3.86 6.97 4.59
CA THR A 18 3.02 7.77 3.69
C THR A 18 2.78 7.06 2.36
N VAL A 19 1.73 7.48 1.63
CA VAL A 19 1.49 7.05 0.24
C VAL A 19 2.69 7.41 -0.66
N TYR A 20 3.32 8.55 -0.39
CA TYR A 20 4.54 8.97 -1.09
C TYR A 20 5.70 8.01 -0.84
N GLY A 21 5.94 7.62 0.41
CA GLY A 21 6.97 6.62 0.76
C GLY A 21 6.69 5.25 0.16
N LEU A 22 5.42 4.81 0.16
CA LEU A 22 4.99 3.61 -0.57
C LEU A 22 5.31 3.70 -2.07
N SER A 23 5.03 4.84 -2.69
CA SER A 23 5.30 5.07 -4.12
C SER A 23 6.79 4.94 -4.42
N LYS A 24 7.63 5.53 -3.57
CA LYS A 24 9.09 5.45 -3.67
C LYS A 24 9.61 4.03 -3.49
N THR A 25 9.14 3.30 -2.48
CA THR A 25 9.53 1.89 -2.26
C THR A 25 9.12 0.98 -3.40
N LEU A 26 7.98 1.28 -4.04
CA LEU A 26 7.50 0.55 -5.20
C LEU A 26 8.15 0.97 -6.52
N GLY A 27 9.00 2.02 -6.52
CA GLY A 27 9.60 2.56 -7.73
C GLY A 27 8.58 3.18 -8.69
N VAL A 28 7.42 3.61 -8.19
CA VAL A 28 6.33 4.19 -9.00
C VAL A 28 6.18 5.68 -8.73
N SER A 29 5.59 6.40 -9.69
CA SER A 29 5.36 7.83 -9.52
C SER A 29 4.41 8.12 -8.33
N PRO A 30 4.52 9.28 -7.65
CA PRO A 30 3.63 9.64 -6.55
C PRO A 30 2.15 9.63 -6.93
N GLN A 31 1.85 9.95 -8.19
CA GLN A 31 0.51 9.86 -8.76
C GLN A 31 0.05 8.40 -8.83
N ALA A 32 0.95 7.47 -9.22
CA ALA A 32 0.72 6.02 -9.16
C ALA A 32 0.56 5.50 -7.72
N GLY A 33 1.06 6.20 -6.71
CA GLY A 33 0.80 5.93 -5.30
C GLY A 33 -0.68 5.92 -4.93
N GLU A 34 -1.48 6.84 -5.48
CA GLU A 34 -2.93 6.79 -5.31
C GLU A 34 -3.55 5.58 -6.01
N TYR A 35 -2.98 5.14 -7.14
CA TYR A 35 -3.42 3.94 -7.85
C TYR A 35 -3.15 2.66 -7.05
N VAL A 36 -2.07 2.61 -6.28
CA VAL A 36 -1.77 1.52 -5.32
C VAL A 36 -2.90 1.35 -4.29
N VAL A 37 -3.57 2.43 -3.90
CA VAL A 37 -4.70 2.35 -2.96
C VAL A 37 -6.03 2.10 -3.68
N LYS A 38 -6.13 2.36 -5.00
CA LYS A 38 -7.40 2.37 -5.75
C LYS A 38 -7.69 1.09 -6.56
N GLN A 39 -6.70 0.24 -6.83
CA GLN A 39 -6.86 -0.89 -7.76
C GLN A 39 -7.58 -2.11 -7.17
N LYS A 40 -8.43 -2.72 -8.01
CA LYS A 40 -9.20 -3.95 -7.76
C LYS A 40 -8.35 -5.23 -7.84
N ASP A 41 -7.16 -5.15 -8.43
CA ASP A 41 -6.30 -6.29 -8.78
C ASP A 41 -4.98 -6.35 -8.00
N LEU A 42 -4.85 -5.64 -6.87
CA LEU A 42 -3.68 -5.79 -5.99
C LEU A 42 -3.37 -7.26 -5.72
N ALA A 43 -4.40 -8.09 -5.51
CA ALA A 43 -4.28 -9.52 -5.25
C ALA A 43 -3.59 -10.32 -6.37
N LYS A 44 -3.55 -9.80 -7.62
CA LYS A 44 -2.84 -10.42 -8.74
C LYS A 44 -1.36 -10.01 -8.82
N ASP A 45 -0.99 -8.93 -8.14
CA ASP A 45 0.36 -8.37 -8.11
C ASP A 45 1.01 -8.65 -6.75
N PHE A 46 1.27 -9.94 -6.48
CA PHE A 46 1.79 -10.43 -5.21
C PHE A 46 3.11 -9.75 -4.82
N GLU A 47 3.99 -9.52 -5.80
CA GLU A 47 5.30 -8.89 -5.56
C GLU A 47 5.14 -7.44 -5.07
N ARG A 48 4.16 -6.71 -5.64
CA ARG A 48 3.80 -5.37 -5.18
C ARG A 48 3.18 -5.41 -3.79
N ILE A 49 2.23 -6.30 -3.50
CA ILE A 49 1.65 -6.39 -2.15
C ILE A 49 2.72 -6.73 -1.11
N LYS A 50 3.65 -7.63 -1.44
CA LYS A 50 4.75 -7.99 -0.54
C LYS A 50 5.60 -6.76 -0.20
N LYS A 51 5.98 -5.95 -1.19
CA LYS A 51 6.72 -4.69 -0.94
C LYS A 51 5.92 -3.68 -0.10
N ILE A 52 4.60 -3.62 -0.25
CA ILE A 52 3.72 -2.78 0.59
C ILE A 52 3.69 -3.32 2.01
N ALA A 53 3.53 -4.64 2.19
CA ALA A 53 3.52 -5.32 3.48
C ALA A 53 4.84 -5.13 4.22
N ASP A 54 5.97 -5.34 3.54
CA ASP A 54 7.31 -5.12 4.06
C ASP A 54 7.52 -3.65 4.48
N TYR A 55 7.10 -2.70 3.63
CA TYR A 55 7.20 -1.27 3.96
C TYR A 55 6.32 -0.88 5.15
N MET A 56 5.12 -1.46 5.24
CA MET A 56 4.16 -1.18 6.30
C MET A 56 4.43 -1.99 7.57
N GLU A 57 5.34 -2.97 7.52
CA GLU A 57 5.65 -3.91 8.60
C GLU A 57 4.40 -4.65 9.11
N VAL A 58 3.58 -5.12 8.15
CA VAL A 58 2.32 -5.84 8.40
C VAL A 58 2.25 -7.09 7.53
N ASP A 59 1.31 -7.98 7.82
CA ASP A 59 1.06 -9.12 6.96
C ASP A 59 0.31 -8.71 5.69
N ILE A 60 0.60 -9.41 4.59
CA ILE A 60 -0.12 -9.28 3.32
C ILE A 60 -1.65 -9.42 3.55
N LYS A 61 -2.06 -10.32 4.46
CA LYS A 61 -3.47 -10.54 4.83
C LYS A 61 -4.16 -9.30 5.40
N ASP A 62 -3.41 -8.42 6.07
CA ASP A 62 -3.95 -7.15 6.59
C ASP A 62 -4.26 -6.14 5.49
N ILE A 63 -3.70 -6.33 4.28
CA ILE A 63 -3.87 -5.45 3.13
C ILE A 63 -4.96 -5.98 2.19
N ILE A 64 -4.96 -7.29 1.89
CA ILE A 64 -5.90 -7.91 0.93
C ILE A 64 -7.14 -8.56 1.55
N GLY A 65 -7.10 -8.95 2.83
CA GLY A 65 -8.23 -9.62 3.47
C GLY A 65 -9.41 -8.69 3.70
#